data_AF-A0A970BGY3-F1
#
_entry.id   AF-A0A970BGY3-F1
#
_cell.length_a   1.000
_cell.length_b   1.000
_cell.length_c   1.000
_cell.angle_alpha   90.00
_cell.angle_beta   90.00
_cell.angle_gamma   90.00
#
_symmetry.space_group_name_H-M   'P 1'
#
loop_
_entity.id
_entity.type
_entity.pdbx_description
1 polymer ?
#
loop_
_entity_poly.entity_id
_entity_poly.type
_entity_poly.pdbx_seq_one_letter_code
_entity_poly.pdbx_strand_id
1 'polypeptide(L)'
;LAKEWTLVLFSLAASGLIAWQAAGVTNNTPISPIAFILLALIAIVLTTVHVGKKFRIWRFILNIKGSWLSREIVSFSAFFGLGALSLFMKDNLLGIGSLLSFIDSRVVGIAAIVFGAFTLVSIDMVYKFFIRKDTLHLHSAMVCITGPLLFAWLANMPLLIGALTLIKAVLYIYRKQSLHKQNVAYRPTISFIRISTLALPYIALITMPMTSLFVLLPFVLLGEIIDRSEFYYESEVRTPQGELSFSQQSVL
;
A
#
# COMPACT_ATOMS: atom_id res chain seq x y z
N LEU A 1 4.44 -17.88 -0.91
CA LEU A 1 3.20 -17.58 -1.68
C LEU A 1 1.89 -17.84 -0.94
N ALA A 2 1.53 -19.06 -0.51
CA ALA A 2 0.19 -19.36 0.04
C ALA A 2 -0.23 -18.53 1.29
N LYS A 3 0.74 -17.97 2.05
CA LYS A 3 0.49 -17.09 3.20
C LYS A 3 0.74 -15.59 2.94
N GLU A 4 1.34 -15.24 1.81
CA GLU A 4 1.81 -13.87 1.52
C GLU A 4 0.86 -13.10 0.60
N TRP A 5 -0.03 -13.79 -0.12
CA TRP A 5 -1.03 -13.12 -0.97
C TRP A 5 -1.96 -12.22 -0.17
N THR A 6 -2.27 -12.56 1.08
CA THR A 6 -3.07 -11.71 1.98
C THR A 6 -2.36 -10.39 2.28
N LEU A 7 -1.02 -10.39 2.38
CA LEU A 7 -0.22 -9.18 2.58
C LEU A 7 -0.23 -8.29 1.33
N VAL A 8 -0.11 -8.90 0.15
CA VAL A 8 -0.22 -8.18 -1.13
C VAL A 8 -1.55 -7.46 -1.20
N LEU A 9 -2.65 -8.17 -0.94
CA LEU A 9 -3.99 -7.59 -1.02
C LEU A 9 -4.24 -6.55 0.07
N PHE A 10 -3.82 -6.82 1.31
CA PHE A 10 -3.97 -5.87 2.41
C PHE A 10 -3.23 -4.55 2.13
N SER A 11 -1.95 -4.62 1.77
CA SER A 11 -1.12 -3.43 1.53
C SER A 11 -1.61 -2.61 0.33
N LEU A 12 -2.11 -3.29 -0.71
CA LEU A 12 -2.73 -2.63 -1.86
C LEU A 12 -4.09 -2.00 -1.50
N ALA A 13 -4.93 -2.71 -0.72
CA ALA A 13 -6.21 -2.18 -0.26
C ALA A 13 -6.02 -0.95 0.65
N ALA A 14 -5.08 -1.00 1.59
CA ALA A 14 -4.74 0.14 2.44
C ALA A 14 -4.28 1.34 1.60
N SER A 15 -3.37 1.14 0.64
CA SER A 15 -2.90 2.20 -0.26
C SER A 15 -4.04 2.80 -1.09
N GLY A 16 -4.92 1.95 -1.63
CA GLY A 16 -6.07 2.37 -2.41
C GLY A 16 -7.08 3.16 -1.58
N LEU A 17 -7.41 2.71 -0.36
CA LEU A 17 -8.31 3.41 0.56
C LEU A 17 -7.77 4.79 0.94
N ILE A 18 -6.48 4.87 1.30
CA ILE A 18 -5.82 6.12 1.68
C ILE A 18 -5.76 7.08 0.50
N ALA A 19 -5.41 6.58 -0.70
CA ALA A 19 -5.43 7.35 -1.93
C ALA A 19 -6.84 7.87 -2.28
N TRP A 20 -7.86 7.04 -2.13
CA TRP A 20 -9.24 7.41 -2.43
C TRP A 20 -9.76 8.48 -1.47
N GLN A 21 -9.50 8.32 -0.16
CA GLN A 21 -9.79 9.34 0.85
C GLN A 21 -9.07 10.67 0.54
N ALA A 22 -7.77 10.60 0.22
CA ALA A 22 -6.99 11.79 -0.13
C ALA A 22 -7.57 12.51 -1.36
N ALA A 23 -7.91 11.78 -2.42
CA ALA A 23 -8.51 12.33 -3.63
C ALA A 23 -9.91 12.91 -3.38
N GLY A 24 -10.71 12.32 -2.49
CA GLY A 24 -12.03 12.85 -2.15
C GLY A 24 -11.99 14.12 -1.30
N VAL A 25 -10.99 14.26 -0.42
CA VAL A 25 -10.81 15.47 0.40
C VAL A 25 -10.20 16.62 -0.41
N THR A 26 -9.23 16.34 -1.28
CA THR A 26 -8.45 17.38 -1.98
C THR A 26 -8.97 17.72 -3.38
N ASN A 27 -9.49 16.73 -4.11
CA ASN A 27 -9.93 16.88 -5.49
C ASN A 27 -11.44 16.63 -5.67
N ASN A 28 -12.21 16.54 -4.58
CA ASN A 28 -13.64 16.23 -4.59
C ASN A 28 -14.00 14.96 -5.38
N THR A 29 -13.09 13.99 -5.45
CA THR A 29 -13.38 12.68 -6.05
C THR A 29 -14.53 12.03 -5.28
N PRO A 30 -15.56 11.49 -5.96
CA PRO A 30 -16.68 10.87 -5.26
C PRO A 30 -16.22 9.64 -4.49
N ILE A 31 -16.58 9.58 -3.21
CA ILE A 31 -16.37 8.43 -2.33
C ILE A 31 -17.73 7.96 -1.85
N SER A 32 -18.08 6.71 -2.09
CA SER A 32 -19.26 6.11 -1.46
C SER A 32 -18.88 5.69 -0.03
N PRO A 33 -19.54 6.21 1.02
CA PRO A 33 -19.22 5.85 2.41
C PRO A 33 -19.35 4.34 2.67
N ILE A 34 -20.37 3.71 2.09
CA ILE A 34 -20.62 2.26 2.24
C ILE A 34 -19.49 1.46 1.59
N ALA A 35 -19.10 1.79 0.35
CA ALA A 35 -18.03 1.08 -0.33
C ALA A 35 -16.68 1.28 0.38
N PHE A 36 -16.40 2.48 0.89
CA PHE A 36 -15.22 2.76 1.70
C PHE A 36 -15.17 1.86 2.95
N ILE A 37 -16.27 1.77 3.70
CA ILE A 37 -16.36 0.93 4.90
C ILE A 37 -16.19 -0.55 4.55
N LEU A 38 -16.89 -1.05 3.53
CA LEU A 38 -16.78 -2.46 3.12
C LEU A 38 -15.35 -2.83 2.73
N LEU A 39 -14.67 -1.99 1.93
CA LEU A 39 -13.29 -2.22 1.54
C LEU A 39 -12.33 -2.14 2.74
N ALA A 40 -12.56 -1.21 3.68
CA ALA A 40 -11.77 -1.14 4.90
C ALA A 40 -11.95 -2.38 5.78
N LEU A 41 -13.18 -2.88 5.94
CA LEU A 41 -13.46 -4.12 6.65
C LEU A 41 -12.78 -5.33 5.98
N ILE A 42 -12.80 -5.41 4.65
CA ILE A 42 -12.06 -6.44 3.90
C ILE A 42 -10.56 -6.35 4.21
N ALA A 43 -9.98 -5.15 4.21
CA ALA A 43 -8.57 -4.95 4.57
C ALA A 43 -8.27 -5.42 6.01
N ILE A 44 -9.14 -5.13 6.98
CA ILE A 44 -9.03 -5.62 8.37
C ILE A 44 -9.06 -7.17 8.41
N VAL A 45 -9.97 -7.79 7.66
CA VAL A 45 -10.04 -9.25 7.57
C VAL A 45 -8.76 -9.82 6.96
N LEU A 46 -8.24 -9.24 5.88
CA LEU A 46 -7.01 -9.69 5.22
C LEU A 46 -5.79 -9.63 6.16
N THR A 47 -5.62 -8.55 6.93
CA THR A 47 -4.52 -8.46 7.90
C THR A 47 -4.68 -9.45 9.06
N THR A 48 -5.89 -9.62 9.60
CA THR A 48 -6.14 -10.56 10.71
C THR A 48 -6.00 -12.02 10.31
N VAL A 49 -6.28 -12.39 9.06
CA VAL A 49 -6.07 -13.76 8.53
C VAL A 49 -4.59 -14.11 8.49
N HIS A 50 -3.71 -13.13 8.24
CA HIS A 50 -2.27 -13.35 8.21
C HIS A 50 -1.66 -13.51 9.63
N VAL A 51 -2.28 -12.95 10.66
CA VAL A 51 -1.76 -13.00 12.03
C VAL A 51 -1.98 -14.37 12.67
N GLY A 52 -0.88 -15.09 12.93
CA GLY A 52 -0.93 -16.46 13.48
C GLY A 52 -1.50 -16.59 14.91
N LYS A 53 -1.48 -15.54 15.74
CA LYS A 53 -1.96 -15.58 17.15
C LYS A 53 -3.07 -14.53 17.41
N LYS A 54 -4.23 -14.77 16.82
CA LYS A 54 -5.42 -13.88 16.83
C LYS A 54 -5.82 -13.40 18.23
N PHE A 55 -5.81 -14.29 19.24
CA PHE A 55 -6.25 -13.95 20.60
C PHE A 55 -5.31 -13.04 21.40
N ARG A 56 -4.10 -12.77 20.90
CA ARG A 56 -3.11 -11.90 21.58
C ARG A 56 -2.97 -10.53 20.92
N ILE A 57 -3.86 -10.18 19.98
CA ILE A 57 -3.76 -8.92 19.22
C ILE A 57 -3.81 -7.69 20.14
N TRP A 58 -4.60 -7.74 21.21
CA TRP A 58 -4.71 -6.64 22.18
C TRP A 58 -3.37 -6.25 22.82
N ARG A 59 -2.43 -7.20 22.96
CA ARG A 59 -1.09 -6.92 23.53
C ARG A 59 -0.25 -6.05 22.60
N PHE A 60 -0.47 -6.13 21.28
CA PHE A 60 0.27 -5.31 20.33
C PHE A 60 -0.10 -3.84 20.46
N ILE A 61 -1.35 -3.51 20.79
CA ILE A 61 -1.81 -2.12 20.93
C ILE A 61 -1.06 -1.39 22.06
N LEU A 62 -0.61 -2.11 23.09
CA LEU A 62 0.10 -1.50 24.24
C LEU A 62 1.56 -1.14 23.96
N ASN A 63 2.15 -1.60 22.84
CA ASN A 63 3.56 -1.37 22.51
C ASN A 63 3.76 -0.53 21.24
N ILE A 64 3.08 0.61 21.15
CA ILE A 64 3.16 1.54 20.00
C ILE A 64 4.60 2.05 19.79
N LYS A 65 5.34 2.27 20.88
CA LYS A 65 6.72 2.77 20.82
C LYS A 65 7.68 1.71 20.27
N GLY A 66 7.52 0.43 20.63
CA GLY A 66 8.48 -0.62 20.30
C GLY A 66 8.17 -1.45 19.06
N SER A 67 6.98 -1.36 18.46
CA SER A 67 6.57 -2.23 17.36
C SER A 67 5.95 -1.46 16.19
N TRP A 68 6.53 -1.61 14.99
CA TRP A 68 5.95 -1.08 13.75
C TRP A 68 4.59 -1.69 13.43
N LEU A 69 4.36 -2.95 13.78
CA LEU A 69 3.06 -3.61 13.62
C LEU A 69 1.99 -2.96 14.51
N SER A 70 2.37 -2.55 15.73
CA SER A 70 1.46 -1.80 16.61
C SER A 70 1.08 -0.46 16.00
N ARG A 71 2.07 0.27 15.47
CA ARG A 71 1.86 1.55 14.77
C ARG A 71 0.97 1.39 13.55
N GLU A 72 1.13 0.32 12.79
CA GLU A 72 0.26 -0.02 11.65
C GLU A 72 -1.20 -0.19 12.11
N ILE A 73 -1.46 -1.05 13.10
CA ILE A 73 -2.82 -1.30 13.59
C ILE A 73 -3.48 -0.02 14.11
N VAL A 74 -2.76 0.75 14.94
CA VAL A 74 -3.30 1.98 15.54
C VAL A 74 -3.53 3.06 14.48
N SER A 75 -2.57 3.29 13.60
CA SER A 75 -2.69 4.30 12.54
C SER A 75 -3.78 3.93 11.54
N PHE A 76 -3.90 2.66 11.13
CA PHE A 76 -4.94 2.23 10.21
C PHE A 76 -6.34 2.32 10.84
N SER A 77 -6.46 1.98 12.12
CA SER A 77 -7.73 2.11 12.85
C SER A 77 -8.14 3.58 12.99
N ALA A 78 -7.18 4.47 13.29
CA ALA A 78 -7.43 5.92 13.34
C ALA A 78 -7.81 6.48 11.96
N PHE A 79 -7.08 6.09 10.90
CA PHE A 79 -7.41 6.41 9.51
C PHE A 79 -8.82 5.98 9.15
N PHE A 80 -9.19 4.73 9.43
CA PHE A 80 -10.51 4.18 9.13
C PHE A 80 -11.61 4.93 9.89
N GLY A 81 -11.46 5.11 11.20
CA GLY A 81 -12.44 5.79 12.04
C GLY A 81 -12.65 7.26 11.64
N LEU A 82 -11.56 8.01 11.46
CA LEU A 82 -11.62 9.41 11.03
C LEU A 82 -12.10 9.55 9.58
N GLY A 83 -11.69 8.64 8.70
CA GLY A 83 -12.14 8.61 7.31
C GLY A 83 -13.65 8.39 7.22
N ALA A 84 -14.17 7.35 7.89
CA ALA A 84 -15.61 7.09 7.94
C ALA A 84 -16.38 8.26 8.58
N LEU A 85 -15.87 8.83 9.68
CA LEU A 85 -16.48 10.00 10.32
C LEU A 85 -16.53 11.21 9.37
N SER A 86 -15.44 11.49 8.65
CA SER A 86 -15.38 12.61 7.70
C SER A 86 -16.43 12.46 6.58
N LEU A 87 -16.64 11.23 6.09
CA LEU A 87 -17.62 10.93 5.05
C LEU A 87 -19.05 11.06 5.58
N PHE A 88 -19.32 10.55 6.78
CA PHE A 88 -20.64 10.66 7.41
C PHE A 88 -21.02 12.10 7.75
N MET A 89 -20.04 12.92 8.16
CA MET A 89 -20.26 14.35 8.34
C MET A 89 -20.55 15.06 7.01
N LYS A 90 -19.76 14.79 5.97
CA LYS A 90 -19.90 15.39 4.64
C LYS A 90 -21.28 15.14 4.02
N ASP A 91 -21.74 13.90 4.09
CA ASP A 91 -23.03 13.48 3.49
C ASP A 91 -24.20 13.61 4.49
N ASN A 92 -23.95 14.13 5.69
CA ASN A 92 -24.87 14.19 6.83
C ASN A 92 -25.60 12.86 7.11
N LEU A 93 -24.90 11.74 6.94
CA LEU A 93 -25.47 10.42 7.14
C LEU A 93 -25.83 10.22 8.61
N LEU A 94 -27.02 9.66 8.89
CA LEU A 94 -27.54 9.45 10.25
C LEU A 94 -27.63 10.74 11.10
N GLY A 95 -27.64 11.93 10.48
CA GLY A 95 -27.67 13.21 11.21
C GLY A 95 -26.34 13.60 11.88
N ILE A 96 -25.25 12.88 11.60
CA ILE A 96 -23.93 13.12 12.21
C ILE A 96 -23.37 14.50 11.83
N GLY A 97 -23.58 14.93 10.58
CA GLY A 97 -23.14 16.25 10.11
C GLY A 97 -23.81 17.39 10.89
N SER A 98 -25.10 17.26 11.20
CA SER A 98 -25.80 18.23 12.07
C SER A 98 -25.31 18.21 13.52
N LEU A 99 -25.05 17.03 14.08
CA LEU A 99 -24.60 16.85 15.46
C LEU A 99 -23.19 17.44 15.69
N LEU A 100 -22.29 17.29 14.70
CA LEU A 100 -20.91 17.75 14.74
C LEU A 100 -20.67 18.99 13.87
N SER A 101 -21.69 19.84 13.72
CA SER A 101 -21.64 21.04 12.88
C SER A 101 -20.56 22.05 13.28
N PHE A 102 -20.04 21.97 14.52
CA PHE A 102 -18.94 22.79 15.02
C PHE A 102 -17.55 22.34 14.52
N ILE A 103 -17.44 21.18 13.86
CA ILE A 103 -16.19 20.65 13.29
C ILE A 103 -16.32 20.60 11.76
N ASP A 104 -15.34 21.14 11.04
CA ASP A 104 -15.28 20.98 9.59
C ASP A 104 -14.90 19.54 9.20
N SER A 105 -15.77 18.89 8.43
CA SER A 105 -15.54 17.55 7.85
C SER A 105 -14.20 17.45 7.11
N ARG A 106 -13.72 18.53 6.49
CA ARG A 106 -12.42 18.57 5.79
C ARG A 106 -11.25 18.44 6.75
N VAL A 107 -11.32 19.06 7.92
CA VAL A 107 -10.27 18.95 8.95
C VAL A 107 -10.16 17.51 9.45
N VAL A 108 -11.30 16.85 9.69
CA VAL A 108 -11.35 15.43 10.05
C VAL A 108 -10.79 14.56 8.91
N GLY A 109 -11.12 14.87 7.66
CA GLY A 109 -10.59 14.20 6.48
C GLY A 109 -9.07 14.34 6.33
N ILE A 110 -8.51 15.53 6.58
CA ILE A 110 -7.06 15.77 6.57
C ILE A 110 -6.38 14.98 7.70
N ALA A 111 -6.96 14.99 8.91
CA ALA A 111 -6.46 14.18 10.00
C ALA A 111 -6.45 12.68 9.65
N ALA A 112 -7.49 12.18 8.99
CA ALA A 112 -7.53 10.82 8.47
C ALA A 112 -6.36 10.55 7.50
N ILE A 113 -6.12 11.44 6.51
CA ILE A 113 -5.01 11.29 5.55
C ILE A 113 -3.65 11.24 6.26
N VAL A 114 -3.43 12.06 7.28
CA VAL A 114 -2.19 12.04 8.07
C VAL A 114 -1.99 10.68 8.73
N PHE A 115 -3.03 10.12 9.37
CA PHE A 115 -2.96 8.76 9.92
C PHE A 115 -2.78 7.70 8.83
N GLY A 116 -3.40 7.87 7.67
CA GLY A 116 -3.20 7.01 6.51
C GLY A 116 -1.75 7.01 6.04
N ALA A 117 -1.12 8.17 5.94
CA ALA A 117 0.30 8.28 5.61
C ALA A 117 1.18 7.55 6.65
N PHE A 118 0.88 7.70 7.95
CA PHE A 118 1.56 6.93 8.99
C PHE A 118 1.34 5.42 8.85
N THR A 119 0.16 4.98 8.37
CA THR A 119 -0.08 3.57 8.06
C THR A 119 0.82 3.09 6.92
N LEU A 120 0.92 3.83 5.80
CA LEU A 120 1.79 3.42 4.68
C LEU A 120 3.26 3.27 5.13
N VAL A 121 3.75 4.22 5.93
CA VAL A 121 5.09 4.15 6.53
C VAL A 121 5.22 2.93 7.45
N SER A 122 4.22 2.68 8.29
CA SER A 122 4.26 1.55 9.21
C SER A 122 4.28 0.21 8.47
N ILE A 123 3.50 0.06 7.40
CA ILE A 123 3.50 -1.14 6.55
C ILE A 123 4.89 -1.38 5.95
N ASP A 124 5.49 -0.37 5.32
CA ASP A 124 6.84 -0.52 4.73
C ASP A 124 7.90 -0.88 5.80
N MET A 125 7.77 -0.33 7.01
CA MET A 125 8.69 -0.61 8.11
C MET A 125 8.49 -1.98 8.77
N VAL A 126 7.26 -2.52 8.79
CA VAL A 126 7.00 -3.91 9.20
C VAL A 126 7.74 -4.88 8.27
N TYR A 127 7.85 -4.55 6.99
CA TYR A 127 8.51 -5.40 6.00
C TYR A 127 10.02 -5.23 5.92
N LYS A 128 10.60 -4.24 6.61
CA LYS A 128 12.06 -4.09 6.73
C LYS A 128 12.74 -5.31 7.37
N PHE A 129 11.99 -6.15 8.09
CA PHE A 129 12.52 -7.37 8.72
C PHE A 129 12.70 -8.56 7.77
N PHE A 130 12.21 -8.49 6.53
CA PHE A 130 12.51 -9.53 5.54
C PHE A 130 13.99 -9.50 5.14
N ILE A 131 14.63 -10.68 5.05
CA ILE A 131 15.98 -10.78 4.47
C ILE A 131 15.83 -10.53 2.99
N ARG A 132 16.41 -9.43 2.53
CA ARG A 132 16.53 -9.11 1.12
C ARG A 132 17.95 -9.40 0.67
N LYS A 133 18.04 -9.94 -0.54
CA LYS A 133 19.33 -10.17 -1.21
C LYS A 133 19.86 -8.88 -1.84
N ASP A 134 18.96 -7.98 -2.23
CA ASP A 134 19.32 -6.66 -2.74
C ASP A 134 19.69 -5.67 -1.62
N THR A 135 20.55 -4.70 -1.92
CA THR A 135 21.08 -3.73 -0.95
C THR A 135 20.24 -2.45 -0.85
N LEU A 136 19.07 -2.38 -1.49
CA LEU A 136 18.33 -1.13 -1.63
C LEU A 136 17.37 -0.90 -0.49
N HIS A 137 17.52 0.26 0.16
CA HIS A 137 16.53 0.72 1.13
C HIS A 137 15.19 1.13 0.48
N LEU A 138 15.24 1.71 -0.72
CA LEU A 138 14.06 2.09 -1.50
C LEU A 138 13.79 1.09 -2.62
N HIS A 139 12.54 0.68 -2.80
CA HIS A 139 12.17 -0.28 -3.84
C HIS A 139 10.79 0.03 -4.44
N SER A 140 10.55 -0.48 -5.64
CA SER A 140 9.32 -0.24 -6.40
C SER A 140 8.06 -0.71 -5.69
N ALA A 141 8.14 -1.78 -4.88
CA ALA A 141 7.00 -2.36 -4.17
C ALA A 141 6.57 -1.61 -2.89
N MET A 142 7.25 -0.52 -2.50
CA MET A 142 6.91 0.25 -1.30
C MET A 142 5.51 0.87 -1.40
N VAL A 143 4.69 0.69 -0.35
CA VAL A 143 3.36 1.30 -0.29
C VAL A 143 3.43 2.82 -0.14
N CYS A 144 4.50 3.37 0.44
CA CYS A 144 4.73 4.83 0.47
C CYS A 144 4.88 5.45 -0.93
N ILE A 145 5.20 4.67 -1.96
CA ILE A 145 5.23 5.15 -3.36
C ILE A 145 3.93 4.80 -4.08
N THR A 146 3.35 3.62 -3.81
CA THR A 146 2.07 3.20 -4.41
C THR A 146 0.89 4.08 -3.98
N GLY A 147 0.79 4.47 -2.70
CA GLY A 147 -0.29 5.32 -2.20
C GLY A 147 -0.37 6.65 -2.97
N PRO A 148 0.71 7.44 -3.03
CA PRO A 148 0.77 8.66 -3.85
C PRO A 148 0.51 8.42 -5.34
N LEU A 149 0.95 7.29 -5.90
CA LEU A 149 0.67 6.97 -7.31
C LEU A 149 -0.84 6.77 -7.53
N LEU A 150 -1.49 5.97 -6.69
CA LEU A 150 -2.94 5.76 -6.77
C LEU A 150 -3.71 7.06 -6.51
N PHE A 151 -3.23 7.91 -5.60
CA PHE A 151 -3.79 9.24 -5.38
C PHE A 151 -3.70 10.08 -6.65
N ALA A 152 -2.53 10.14 -7.29
CA ALA A 152 -2.33 10.90 -8.53
C ALA A 152 -3.24 10.41 -9.66
N TRP A 153 -3.47 9.09 -9.77
CA TRP A 153 -4.43 8.51 -10.70
C TRP A 153 -5.87 8.93 -10.39
N LEU A 154 -6.32 8.81 -9.15
CA LEU A 154 -7.69 9.17 -8.75
C LEU A 154 -7.95 10.68 -8.82
N ALA A 155 -6.95 11.50 -8.49
CA ALA A 155 -6.98 12.96 -8.57
C ALA A 155 -6.77 13.49 -10.00
N ASN A 156 -6.55 12.61 -10.98
CA ASN A 156 -6.26 12.94 -12.38
C ASN A 156 -5.12 13.98 -12.53
N MET A 157 -3.94 13.65 -12.00
CA MET A 157 -2.74 14.51 -12.03
C MET A 157 -1.64 13.93 -12.94
N PRO A 158 -1.69 14.12 -14.29
CA PRO A 158 -0.82 13.43 -15.24
C PRO A 158 0.69 13.60 -14.99
N LEU A 159 1.11 14.80 -14.57
CA LEU A 159 2.52 15.08 -14.28
C LEU A 159 3.03 14.23 -13.10
N LEU A 160 2.24 14.15 -12.04
CA LEU A 160 2.58 13.36 -10.84
C LEU A 160 2.50 11.86 -11.13
N ILE A 161 1.52 11.41 -11.93
CA ILE A 161 1.44 10.03 -12.42
C ILE A 161 2.73 9.68 -13.17
N GLY A 162 3.16 10.52 -14.12
CA GLY A 162 4.38 10.30 -14.90
C GLY A 162 5.63 10.22 -14.04
N ALA A 163 5.80 11.17 -13.11
CA ALA A 163 6.94 11.20 -12.19
C ALA A 163 7.01 9.95 -11.31
N LEU A 164 5.90 9.56 -10.66
CA LEU A 164 5.86 8.38 -9.77
C LEU A 164 5.99 7.07 -10.55
N THR A 165 5.42 7.01 -11.75
CA THR A 165 5.58 5.88 -12.68
C THR A 165 7.04 5.70 -13.06
N LEU A 166 7.72 6.79 -13.43
CA LEU A 166 9.14 6.77 -13.77
C LEU A 166 10.00 6.32 -12.57
N ILE A 167 9.76 6.89 -11.39
CA ILE A 167 10.48 6.49 -10.16
C ILE A 167 10.33 4.99 -9.91
N LYS A 168 9.11 4.45 -9.99
CA LYS A 168 8.88 3.01 -9.79
C LYS A 168 9.51 2.16 -10.87
N ALA A 169 9.48 2.59 -12.14
CA ALA A 169 10.13 1.88 -13.23
C ALA A 169 11.64 1.79 -13.02
N VAL A 170 12.29 2.91 -12.66
CA VAL A 170 13.73 2.97 -12.36
C VAL A 170 14.08 2.06 -11.18
N LEU A 171 13.35 2.17 -10.06
CA LEU A 171 13.57 1.32 -8.88
C LEU A 171 13.37 -0.16 -9.21
N TYR A 172 12.38 -0.50 -10.03
CA TYR A 172 12.09 -1.86 -10.43
C TYR A 172 13.21 -2.45 -11.30
N ILE A 173 13.63 -1.71 -12.34
CA ILE A 173 14.74 -2.11 -13.22
C ILE A 173 16.02 -2.30 -12.42
N TYR A 174 16.35 -1.34 -11.55
CA TYR A 174 17.53 -1.43 -10.70
C TYR A 174 17.47 -2.67 -9.79
N ARG A 175 16.31 -2.97 -9.18
CA ARG A 175 16.14 -4.20 -8.38
C ARG A 175 16.44 -5.45 -9.22
N LYS A 176 15.91 -5.56 -10.43
CA LYS A 176 16.17 -6.73 -11.30
C LYS A 176 17.63 -6.83 -11.73
N GLN A 177 18.28 -5.71 -12.02
CA GLN A 177 19.72 -5.68 -12.29
C GLN A 177 20.54 -6.12 -11.06
N SER A 178 20.17 -5.69 -9.86
CA SER A 178 20.82 -6.12 -8.62
C SER A 178 20.70 -7.63 -8.41
N LEU A 179 19.51 -8.21 -8.63
CA LEU A 179 19.29 -9.65 -8.52
C LEU A 179 20.09 -10.43 -9.56
N HIS A 180 20.15 -9.93 -10.80
CA HIS A 180 20.94 -10.54 -11.86
C HIS A 180 22.44 -10.55 -11.52
N LYS A 181 22.99 -9.44 -11.01
CA LYS A 181 24.40 -9.36 -10.56
C LYS A 181 24.73 -10.34 -9.43
N GLN A 182 23.74 -10.72 -8.63
CA GLN A 182 23.87 -11.67 -7.53
C GLN A 182 23.57 -13.12 -7.94
N ASN A 183 23.38 -13.39 -9.24
CA ASN A 183 22.98 -14.70 -9.78
C ASN A 183 21.70 -15.27 -9.15
N VAL A 184 20.80 -14.39 -8.68
CA VAL A 184 19.49 -14.79 -8.18
C VAL A 184 18.54 -14.93 -9.37
N ALA A 185 17.94 -16.10 -9.52
CA ALA A 185 16.98 -16.36 -10.58
C ALA A 185 15.75 -15.44 -10.44
N TYR A 186 15.37 -14.78 -11.53
CA TYR A 186 14.14 -13.99 -11.64
C TYR A 186 13.37 -14.37 -12.92
N ARG A 187 12.12 -13.94 -13.03
CA ARG A 187 11.21 -14.33 -14.12
C ARG A 187 11.06 -13.19 -15.15
N PRO A 188 11.80 -13.20 -16.27
CA PRO A 188 11.85 -12.06 -17.20
C PRO A 188 10.50 -11.76 -17.86
N THR A 189 9.68 -12.78 -18.13
CA THR A 189 8.34 -12.62 -18.71
C THR A 189 7.41 -11.84 -17.79
N ILE A 190 7.39 -12.18 -16.50
CA ILE A 190 6.61 -11.46 -15.48
C ILE A 190 7.12 -10.02 -15.34
N SER A 191 8.44 -9.84 -15.39
CA SER A 191 9.03 -8.51 -15.34
C SER A 191 8.67 -7.63 -16.54
N PHE A 192 8.60 -8.20 -17.74
CA PHE A 192 8.11 -7.50 -18.92
C PHE A 192 6.64 -7.10 -18.79
N ILE A 193 5.78 -8.00 -18.30
CA ILE A 193 4.35 -7.70 -18.03
C ILE A 193 4.24 -6.57 -16.99
N ARG A 194 5.06 -6.60 -15.95
CA ARG A 194 5.10 -5.55 -14.92
C ARG A 194 5.45 -4.17 -15.47
N ILE A 195 6.49 -4.08 -16.29
CA ILE A 195 6.87 -2.81 -16.93
C ILE A 195 5.77 -2.34 -17.89
N SER A 196 5.19 -3.26 -18.66
CA SER A 196 4.10 -2.94 -19.60
C SER A 196 2.86 -2.41 -18.89
N THR A 197 2.44 -3.05 -17.80
CA THR A 197 1.30 -2.62 -16.97
C THR A 197 1.54 -1.32 -16.22
N LEU A 198 2.80 -0.89 -16.08
CA LEU A 198 3.15 0.41 -15.52
C LEU A 198 3.19 1.51 -16.60
N ALA A 199 3.79 1.23 -17.76
CA ALA A 199 4.03 2.21 -18.82
C ALA A 199 2.81 2.43 -19.74
N LEU A 200 2.14 1.35 -20.18
CA LEU A 200 1.05 1.45 -21.16
C LEU A 200 -0.12 2.30 -20.66
N PRO A 201 -0.58 2.19 -19.39
CA PRO A 201 -1.66 3.06 -18.92
C PRO A 201 -1.30 4.53 -18.97
N TYR A 202 -0.05 4.88 -18.65
CA TYR A 202 0.42 6.26 -18.72
C TYR A 202 0.55 6.77 -20.16
N ILE A 203 1.08 5.94 -21.07
CA ILE A 203 1.13 6.28 -22.50
C ILE A 203 -0.29 6.50 -23.03
N ALA A 204 -1.22 5.60 -22.74
CA ALA A 204 -2.61 5.71 -23.15
C ALA A 204 -3.27 6.98 -22.59
N LEU A 205 -2.99 7.35 -21.34
CA LEU A 205 -3.49 8.59 -20.74
C LEU A 205 -3.07 9.84 -21.55
N ILE A 206 -1.86 9.85 -22.11
CA ILE A 206 -1.34 10.98 -22.90
C ILE A 206 -1.86 10.93 -24.35
N THR A 207 -1.80 9.76 -24.98
CA THR A 207 -2.12 9.62 -26.42
C THR A 207 -3.61 9.48 -26.69
N MET A 208 -4.39 9.03 -25.69
CA MET A 208 -5.82 8.79 -25.78
C MET A 208 -6.52 9.46 -24.58
N PRO A 209 -6.58 10.81 -24.52
CA PRO A 209 -7.08 11.54 -23.36
C PRO A 209 -8.57 11.31 -23.07
N MET A 210 -9.33 10.78 -24.04
CA MET A 210 -10.74 10.41 -23.88
C MET A 210 -10.92 9.05 -23.19
N THR A 211 -9.84 8.28 -22.96
CA THR A 211 -9.92 7.01 -22.27
C THR A 211 -10.21 7.22 -20.79
N SER A 212 -11.27 6.59 -20.31
CA SER A 212 -11.67 6.66 -18.90
C SER A 212 -10.58 6.11 -17.99
N LEU A 213 -10.28 6.83 -16.89
CA LEU A 213 -9.36 6.38 -15.85
C LEU A 213 -9.78 5.03 -15.25
N PHE A 214 -11.08 4.72 -15.22
CA PHE A 214 -11.59 3.43 -14.75
C PHE A 214 -11.17 2.26 -15.63
N VAL A 215 -10.83 2.48 -16.89
CA VAL A 215 -10.28 1.45 -17.79
C VAL A 215 -8.79 1.27 -17.55
N LEU A 216 -8.07 2.34 -17.23
CA LEU A 216 -6.61 2.32 -17.04
C LEU A 216 -6.20 1.82 -15.65
N LEU A 217 -6.96 2.17 -14.61
CA LEU A 217 -6.65 1.86 -13.22
C LEU A 217 -6.51 0.34 -12.94
N PRO A 218 -7.34 -0.56 -13.49
CA PRO A 218 -7.15 -2.00 -13.35
C PRO A 218 -5.79 -2.51 -13.82
N PHE A 219 -5.24 -1.94 -14.91
CA PHE A 219 -3.89 -2.30 -15.39
C PHE A 219 -2.82 -1.85 -14.41
N VAL A 220 -2.94 -0.64 -13.85
CA VAL A 220 -2.03 -0.14 -12.82
C VAL A 220 -2.07 -1.04 -11.59
N LEU A 221 -3.26 -1.41 -11.12
CA LEU A 221 -3.44 -2.30 -9.98
C LEU A 221 -2.85 -3.70 -10.24
N LEU A 222 -3.04 -4.25 -11.45
CA LEU A 222 -2.44 -5.52 -11.85
C LEU A 222 -0.91 -5.44 -11.79
N GLY A 223 -0.32 -4.37 -12.30
CA GLY A 223 1.12 -4.12 -12.18
C GLY A 223 1.59 -4.05 -10.73
N GLU A 224 0.82 -3.39 -9.85
CA GLU A 224 1.13 -3.32 -8.42
C GLU A 224 1.03 -4.67 -7.70
N ILE A 225 0.11 -5.55 -8.11
CA ILE A 225 0.00 -6.91 -7.60
C ILE A 225 1.22 -7.74 -8.02
N ILE A 226 1.63 -7.62 -9.29
CA ILE A 226 2.81 -8.33 -9.81
C ILE A 226 4.07 -7.89 -9.06
N ASP A 227 4.28 -6.57 -8.90
CA ASP A 227 5.47 -6.02 -8.23
C ASP A 227 5.64 -6.52 -6.80
N ARG A 228 4.54 -6.52 -6.04
CA ARG A 228 4.51 -6.99 -4.65
C ARG A 228 4.68 -8.50 -4.58
N SER A 229 4.05 -9.24 -5.49
CA SER A 229 4.15 -10.70 -5.53
C SER A 229 5.57 -11.15 -5.83
N GLU A 230 6.25 -10.50 -6.77
CA GLU A 230 7.69 -10.73 -7.02
C GLU A 230 8.54 -10.28 -5.82
N PHE A 231 8.24 -9.13 -5.21
CA PHE A 231 8.97 -8.67 -4.02
C PHE A 231 8.96 -9.70 -2.89
N TYR A 232 7.79 -10.28 -2.58
CA TYR A 232 7.69 -11.31 -1.56
C TYR A 232 8.32 -12.64 -1.98
N TYR A 233 8.24 -12.99 -3.26
CA TYR A 233 8.90 -14.20 -3.78
C TYR A 233 10.44 -14.10 -3.73
N GLU A 234 10.98 -12.90 -3.95
CA GLU A 234 12.42 -12.62 -3.91
C GLU A 234 12.98 -12.46 -2.49
N SER A 235 12.11 -12.27 -1.50
CA SER A 235 12.47 -12.03 -0.11
C SER A 235 12.39 -13.32 0.72
N GLU A 236 13.34 -13.53 1.63
CA GLU A 236 13.33 -14.64 2.58
C GLU A 236 12.89 -14.16 3.97
N VAL A 237 12.10 -14.95 4.68
CA VAL A 237 11.68 -14.62 6.06
C VAL A 237 12.84 -14.96 7.01
N ARG A 238 13.32 -14.00 7.81
CA ARG A 238 14.21 -14.29 8.94
C ARG A 238 13.52 -15.26 9.89
N THR A 239 13.98 -16.49 9.95
CA THR A 239 13.60 -17.43 11.00
C THR A 239 14.78 -17.62 11.95
N PRO A 240 14.56 -17.78 13.27
CA PRO A 240 15.65 -18.06 14.21
C PRO A 240 16.48 -19.28 13.82
N GLN A 241 15.85 -20.28 13.18
CA GLN A 241 16.52 -21.46 12.64
C GLN A 241 17.46 -21.12 11.49
N GLY A 242 17.07 -20.21 10.59
CA GLY A 242 17.91 -19.73 9.49
C GLY A 242 19.12 -18.92 9.96
N GLU A 243 18.98 -18.11 11.02
CA GLU A 243 20.10 -17.37 11.59
C GLU A 243 21.11 -18.31 12.28
N LEU A 244 20.64 -19.37 12.95
CA LEU A 244 21.51 -20.40 13.54
C LEU A 244 22.26 -21.22 12.46
N SER A 245 21.66 -21.50 11.30
CA SER A 245 22.36 -22.17 10.21
C SER A 245 23.38 -21.27 9.51
N PHE A 246 23.07 -19.97 9.34
CA PHE A 246 24.01 -18.99 8.77
C PHE A 246 25.21 -18.71 9.70
N SER A 247 25.00 -18.69 11.02
CA SER A 247 26.09 -18.53 11.98
C SER A 247 27.00 -19.76 12.04
N GLN A 248 26.46 -20.96 11.86
CA GLN A 248 27.27 -22.19 11.78
C GLN A 248 28.10 -22.28 10.47
N GLN A 249 27.58 -21.77 9.36
CA GLN A 249 28.30 -21.76 8.07
C GLN A 249 29.38 -20.67 7.95
N SER A 250 29.34 -19.62 8.77
CA SER A 250 30.34 -18.54 8.76
C SER A 250 31.53 -18.78 9.70
N VAL A 251 31.51 -19.87 10.47
CA VAL A 251 32.58 -20.30 11.38
C VAL A 251 33.44 -21.42 10.77
N LEU A 252 33.02 -21.97 9.63
CA LEU A 252 33.76 -22.97 8.83
C LEU A 252 34.37 -22.31 7.60
#